data_AF-K7X3P2-F1
#
_entry.id   AF-K7X3P2-F1
#
_cell.length_a   1.000
_cell.length_b   1.000
_cell.length_c   1.000
_cell.angle_alpha   90.00
_cell.angle_beta   90.00
_cell.angle_gamma   90.00
#
_symmetry.space_group_name_H-M   'P 1'
#
loop_
_entity.id
_entity.type
_entity.pdbx_description
1 polymer ?
#
loop_
_entity_poly.entity_id
_entity_poly.type
_entity_poly.pdbx_seq_one_letter_code
_entity_poly.pdbx_strand_id
1 'polypeptide(L)'
;MKGCINMQNFNLNISAFIDKINDYAIFIISFFKTTFNNIIAIKDVDFHLGNILNSSGIIIQFILSIFYILIFITCLVFLGSIFNIFKTIIKWILFPFKLISWMIAKIIIKLIPKQTNNTKW
;
A
#
# COMPACT_ATOMS: atom_id res chain seq x y z
N MET A 1 34.51 -6.74 15.77
CA MET A 1 33.52 -7.80 15.47
C MET A 1 32.06 -7.42 15.79
N LYS A 2 31.74 -6.45 16.66
CA LYS A 2 30.35 -6.02 16.94
C LYS A 2 29.58 -5.37 15.77
N GLY A 3 30.27 -4.74 14.81
CA GLY A 3 29.64 -4.07 13.66
C GLY A 3 29.04 -5.02 12.61
N CYS A 4 29.63 -6.21 12.42
CA CYS A 4 29.18 -7.16 11.40
C CYS A 4 27.87 -7.88 11.82
N ILE A 5 27.72 -8.15 13.11
CA ILE A 5 26.53 -8.80 13.70
C ILE A 5 25.29 -7.91 13.54
N ASN A 6 25.44 -6.58 13.72
CA ASN A 6 24.34 -5.64 13.53
C ASN A 6 23.91 -5.53 12.06
N MET A 7 24.85 -5.55 11.12
CA MET A 7 24.54 -5.51 9.68
C MET A 7 23.83 -6.79 9.22
N GLN A 8 24.27 -7.97 9.70
CA GLN A 8 23.60 -9.24 9.43
C GLN A 8 22.21 -9.31 10.06
N ASN A 9 22.03 -8.87 11.31
CA ASN A 9 20.71 -8.81 11.94
C ASN A 9 19.74 -7.89 11.21
N PHE A 10 20.22 -6.75 10.69
CA PHE A 10 19.41 -5.83 9.89
C PHE A 10 19.03 -6.45 8.54
N ASN A 11 19.97 -7.15 7.89
CA ASN A 11 19.74 -7.82 6.61
C ASN A 11 18.76 -9.00 6.74
N LEU A 12 18.87 -9.81 7.80
CA LEU A 12 17.95 -10.91 8.10
C LEU A 12 16.53 -10.41 8.41
N ASN A 13 16.40 -9.28 9.10
CA ASN A 13 15.09 -8.67 9.35
C ASN A 13 14.47 -8.09 8.07
N ILE A 14 15.28 -7.55 7.16
CA ILE A 14 14.81 -7.04 5.87
C ILE A 14 14.37 -8.20 4.97
N SER A 15 15.13 -9.29 4.88
CA SER A 15 14.73 -10.45 4.07
C SER A 15 13.43 -11.07 4.58
N ALA A 16 13.30 -11.26 5.90
CA ALA A 16 12.06 -11.77 6.50
C ALA A 16 10.85 -10.84 6.28
N PHE A 17 11.08 -9.53 6.18
CA PHE A 17 10.05 -8.56 5.83
C PHE A 17 9.63 -8.67 4.37
N ILE A 18 10.59 -8.81 3.45
CA ILE A 18 10.34 -9.02 2.01
C ILE A 18 9.56 -10.32 1.78
N ASP A 19 9.97 -11.41 2.43
CA ASP A 19 9.31 -12.71 2.32
C ASP A 19 7.84 -12.62 2.77
N LYS A 20 7.57 -11.94 3.90
CA LYS A 20 6.19 -11.70 4.35
C LYS A 20 5.37 -10.89 3.34
N ILE A 21 5.96 -9.84 2.74
CA ILE A 21 5.26 -9.07 1.70
C ILE A 21 4.92 -9.97 0.51
N ASN A 22 5.86 -10.83 0.11
CA ASN A 22 5.64 -11.76 -0.99
C ASN A 22 4.51 -12.74 -0.67
N ASP A 23 4.46 -13.29 0.53
CA ASP A 23 3.37 -14.17 0.98
C ASP A 23 2.01 -13.48 0.93
N TYR A 24 1.93 -12.23 1.41
CA TYR A 24 0.70 -11.43 1.32
C TYR A 24 0.32 -11.13 -0.14
N ALA A 25 1.29 -10.85 -1.01
CA ALA A 25 1.03 -10.61 -2.43
C ALA A 25 0.50 -11.87 -3.12
N ILE A 26 1.10 -13.04 -2.85
CA ILE A 26 0.63 -14.33 -3.35
C ILE A 26 -0.80 -14.61 -2.86
N PHE A 27 -1.08 -14.36 -1.58
CA PHE A 27 -2.43 -14.52 -1.02
C PHE A 27 -3.45 -13.65 -1.76
N ILE A 28 -3.15 -12.37 -1.98
CA ILE A 28 -4.04 -11.43 -2.68
C ILE A 28 -4.27 -11.88 -4.13
N ILE A 29 -3.21 -12.27 -4.84
CA ILE A 29 -3.30 -12.76 -6.23
C ILE A 29 -4.17 -14.03 -6.29
N SER A 30 -3.95 -14.97 -5.38
CA SER A 30 -4.73 -16.21 -5.30
C SER A 30 -6.20 -15.94 -4.96
N PHE A 31 -6.45 -14.98 -4.07
CA PHE A 31 -7.79 -14.52 -3.73
C PHE A 31 -8.53 -13.97 -4.96
N PHE A 32 -7.92 -13.04 -5.70
CA PHE A 32 -8.52 -12.52 -6.92
C PHE A 32 -8.77 -13.61 -7.95
N LYS A 33 -7.78 -14.47 -8.20
CA LYS A 33 -7.91 -15.59 -9.16
C LYS A 33 -9.09 -16.49 -8.81
N THR A 34 -9.17 -16.93 -7.56
CA THR A 34 -10.26 -17.80 -7.09
C THR A 34 -11.61 -17.11 -7.23
N THR A 35 -11.70 -15.86 -6.81
CA THR A 35 -12.92 -15.07 -6.85
C THR A 35 -13.42 -14.86 -8.28
N PHE A 36 -12.54 -14.45 -9.20
CA PHE A 36 -12.92 -14.29 -10.61
C PHE A 36 -13.28 -15.61 -11.28
N ASN A 37 -12.57 -16.70 -10.95
CA ASN A 37 -12.91 -18.02 -11.48
C ASN A 37 -14.32 -18.46 -11.03
N ASN A 38 -14.66 -18.28 -9.75
CA ASN A 38 -16.00 -18.57 -9.23
C ASN A 38 -17.07 -17.69 -9.89
N ILE A 39 -16.75 -16.41 -10.17
CA ILE A 39 -17.63 -15.50 -10.91
C ILE A 39 -17.86 -15.95 -12.34
N ILE A 40 -16.81 -16.38 -13.04
CA ILE A 40 -16.92 -16.82 -14.43
C ILE A 40 -17.64 -18.18 -14.51
N ALA A 41 -17.40 -19.08 -13.56
CA ALA A 41 -17.98 -20.43 -13.52
C ALA A 41 -19.52 -20.44 -13.48
N ILE A 42 -20.17 -19.35 -13.04
CA ILE A 42 -21.63 -19.24 -13.05
C ILE A 42 -22.20 -19.28 -14.48
N LYS A 43 -21.42 -18.90 -15.50
CA LYS A 43 -21.87 -18.92 -16.90
C LYS A 43 -22.12 -20.35 -17.42
N ASP A 44 -21.45 -21.32 -16.81
CA ASP A 44 -21.49 -22.73 -17.18
C ASP A 44 -22.53 -23.49 -16.35
N VAL A 45 -23.31 -22.77 -15.52
CA VAL A 45 -24.41 -23.33 -14.72
C VAL A 45 -25.70 -23.31 -15.52
N ASP A 46 -26.31 -24.48 -15.63
CA ASP A 46 -27.65 -24.65 -16.16
C ASP A 46 -28.69 -24.39 -15.05
N PHE A 47 -29.54 -23.38 -15.25
CA PHE A 47 -30.56 -22.95 -14.29
C PHE A 47 -31.86 -23.75 -14.38
N HIS A 48 -31.92 -24.82 -15.18
CA HIS A 48 -33.06 -25.72 -15.17
C HIS A 48 -33.29 -26.34 -13.78
N LEU A 49 -34.55 -26.39 -13.34
CA LEU A 49 -34.97 -26.71 -11.97
C LEU A 49 -34.49 -28.09 -11.47
N GLY A 50 -34.23 -29.04 -12.38
CA GLY A 50 -33.64 -30.35 -12.07
C GLY A 50 -32.10 -30.38 -11.98
N ASN A 51 -31.41 -29.41 -12.59
CA ASN A 51 -29.94 -29.29 -12.59
C ASN A 51 -29.40 -28.31 -11.54
N ILE A 52 -30.26 -27.44 -11.00
CA ILE A 52 -29.92 -26.48 -9.94
C ILE A 52 -29.32 -27.16 -8.69
N LEU A 53 -29.78 -28.37 -8.36
CA LEU A 53 -29.23 -29.16 -7.24
C LEU A 53 -27.80 -29.63 -7.53
N ASN A 54 -27.50 -30.03 -8.77
CA ASN A 54 -26.16 -30.44 -9.20
C ASN A 54 -25.19 -29.25 -9.30
N SER A 55 -25.69 -28.06 -9.65
CA SER A 55 -24.89 -26.83 -9.74
C SER A 55 -24.89 -25.97 -8.48
N SER A 56 -25.55 -26.43 -7.40
CA SER A 56 -25.69 -25.69 -6.14
C SER A 56 -24.35 -25.26 -5.54
N GLY A 57 -23.32 -26.11 -5.63
CA GLY A 57 -21.97 -25.78 -5.16
C GLY A 57 -21.34 -24.58 -5.89
N ILE A 58 -21.55 -24.47 -7.20
CA ILE A 58 -21.03 -23.35 -8.01
C ILE A 58 -21.77 -22.06 -7.66
N ILE A 59 -23.10 -22.14 -7.50
CA ILE A 59 -23.94 -20.99 -7.12
C ILE A 59 -23.56 -20.46 -5.74
N ILE A 60 -23.31 -21.34 -4.76
CA ILE A 60 -22.90 -20.94 -3.41
C ILE A 60 -21.52 -20.26 -3.46
N GLN A 61 -20.55 -20.85 -4.17
CA GLN A 61 -19.22 -20.26 -4.33
C GLN A 61 -19.26 -18.89 -5.01
N PHE A 62 -20.15 -18.71 -5.99
CA PHE A 62 -20.41 -17.43 -6.64
C PHE A 62 -20.89 -16.36 -5.66
N ILE A 63 -21.93 -16.65 -4.88
CA ILE A 63 -22.50 -15.72 -3.89
C ILE A 63 -21.46 -15.36 -2.83
N LEU A 64 -20.71 -16.36 -2.34
CA LEU A 64 -19.62 -16.14 -1.39
C LEU A 64 -18.53 -15.25 -1.98
N SER A 65 -18.13 -15.46 -3.23
CA SER A 65 -17.14 -14.62 -3.93
C SER A 65 -17.57 -13.16 -4.05
N ILE A 66 -18.85 -12.89 -4.32
CA ILE A 66 -19.39 -11.51 -4.31
C ILE A 66 -19.27 -10.90 -2.91
N PHE A 67 -19.66 -11.64 -1.88
CA PHE A 67 -19.59 -11.17 -0.49
C PHE A 67 -18.15 -10.89 -0.06
N TYR A 68 -17.21 -11.75 -0.43
CA TYR A 68 -15.79 -11.56 -0.15
C TYR A 68 -15.20 -10.32 -0.84
N ILE A 69 -15.59 -10.01 -2.10
CA ILE A 69 -15.19 -8.76 -2.76
C ILE A 69 -15.68 -7.55 -1.97
N LEU A 70 -16.92 -7.60 -1.49
CA LEU A 70 -17.51 -6.49 -0.74
C LEU A 70 -16.74 -6.20 0.56
N ILE A 71 -16.40 -7.26 1.30
CA ILE A 71 -15.54 -7.16 2.50
C ILE A 71 -14.17 -6.64 2.12
N PHE A 72 -13.57 -7.15 1.05
CA PHE A 72 -12.24 -6.75 0.61
C PHE A 72 -12.17 -5.25 0.26
N ILE A 73 -13.16 -4.73 -0.46
CA ILE A 73 -13.27 -3.29 -0.76
C ILE A 73 -13.41 -2.48 0.53
N THR A 74 -14.23 -2.95 1.48
CA THR A 74 -14.39 -2.29 2.80
C THR A 74 -13.07 -2.20 3.54
N CYS A 75 -12.30 -3.29 3.57
CA CYS A 75 -10.96 -3.33 4.15
C CYS A 75 -9.99 -2.37 3.43
N LEU A 76 -10.04 -2.25 2.10
CA LEU A 76 -9.21 -1.32 1.34
C LEU A 76 -9.48 0.14 1.71
N VAL A 77 -10.76 0.53 1.82
CA VAL A 77 -11.15 1.89 2.24
C VAL A 77 -10.63 2.17 3.65
N PHE A 78 -10.74 1.21 4.56
CA PHE A 78 -10.20 1.32 5.91
C PHE A 78 -8.67 1.47 5.92
N LEU A 79 -7.96 0.71 5.08
CA LEU A 79 -6.51 0.82 4.93
C LEU A 79 -6.10 2.21 4.40
N GLY A 80 -6.86 2.76 3.45
CA GLY A 80 -6.66 4.11 2.94
C GLY A 80 -6.84 5.19 4.02
N SER A 81 -7.81 5.03 4.91
CA SER A 81 -7.99 5.89 6.08
C SER A 81 -6.78 5.85 7.01
N ILE A 82 -6.30 4.64 7.35
CA ILE A 82 -5.08 4.45 8.15
C ILE A 82 -3.87 5.11 7.48
N PHE A 83 -3.72 4.94 6.17
CA PHE A 83 -2.62 5.54 5.41
C PHE A 83 -2.64 7.07 5.46
N ASN A 84 -3.83 7.68 5.45
CA ASN A 84 -3.97 9.13 5.58
C ASN A 84 -3.54 9.63 6.98
N ILE A 85 -3.79 8.86 8.03
CA ILE A 85 -3.29 9.13 9.38
C ILE A 85 -1.76 9.09 9.40
N PHE A 86 -1.16 8.02 8.87
CA PHE A 86 0.30 7.91 8.76
C PHE A 86 0.91 9.07 7.97
N LYS A 87 0.31 9.43 6.83
CA LYS A 87 0.73 10.59 6.03
C LYS A 87 0.70 11.88 6.83
N THR A 88 -0.33 12.08 7.65
CA THR A 88 -0.45 13.25 8.52
C THR A 88 0.64 13.27 9.59
N ILE A 89 0.92 12.13 10.22
CA ILE A 89 2.01 11.98 11.20
C ILE A 89 3.37 12.31 10.57
N ILE A 90 3.67 11.72 9.40
CA ILE A 90 4.93 12.00 8.67
C ILE A 90 5.03 13.49 8.33
N LYS A 91 3.94 14.12 7.86
CA LYS A 91 3.91 15.55 7.56
C LYS A 91 4.19 16.40 8.80
N TRP A 92 3.62 16.04 9.95
CA TRP A 92 3.86 16.71 11.22
C TRP A 92 5.30 16.56 11.70
N ILE A 93 5.88 15.37 11.59
CA ILE A 93 7.29 15.12 11.93
C ILE A 93 8.23 15.90 11.00
N LEU A 94 7.92 16.00 9.71
CA LEU A 94 8.74 16.69 8.72
C LEU A 94 8.60 18.23 8.78
N PHE A 95 7.48 18.74 9.31
CA PHE A 95 7.19 20.17 9.43
C PHE A 95 8.29 20.99 10.16
N PRO A 96 8.76 20.61 11.36
CA PRO A 96 9.82 21.35 12.05
C PRO A 96 11.12 21.40 11.25
N PHE A 97 11.51 20.30 10.59
CA PHE A 97 12.71 20.27 9.74
C PHE A 97 12.59 21.20 8.54
N LYS A 98 11.40 21.29 7.93
CA LYS A 98 11.11 22.23 6.84
C LYS A 98 11.19 23.68 7.29
N LEU A 99 10.76 23.98 8.52
CA LEU A 99 10.82 25.33 9.08
C LEU A 99 12.27 25.76 9.35
N ILE A 100 13.06 24.85 9.94
CA ILE A 100 14.48 25.07 10.24
C ILE A 100 15.28 25.30 8.96
N SER A 101 15.07 24.48 7.92
CA SER A 101 15.77 24.65 6.64
C SER A 101 15.45 25.98 5.97
N TRP A 102 14.20 26.47 6.08
CA TRP A 102 13.81 27.77 5.55
C TRP A 102 14.42 28.95 6.34
N MET A 103 14.47 28.86 7.67
CA MET A 103 15.16 29.87 8.49
C MET A 103 16.64 29.96 8.13
N ILE A 104 17.32 28.81 7.99
CA ILE A 104 18.73 28.75 7.59
C ILE A 104 18.92 29.38 6.21
N ALA A 105 18.08 29.03 5.23
CA ALA A 105 18.16 29.59 3.88
C ALA A 105 18.01 31.12 3.89
N LYS A 106 17.07 31.67 4.67
CA LYS A 106 16.89 33.12 4.83
C LYS A 106 18.09 33.81 5.46
N ILE A 107 18.68 33.21 6.49
CA ILE A 107 19.88 33.74 7.15
C ILE A 107 21.04 33.77 6.15
N ILE A 108 21.26 32.68 5.40
CA ILE A 108 22.30 32.61 4.36
C ILE A 108 22.10 33.70 3.29
N ILE A 109 20.88 33.85 2.76
CA ILE A 109 20.58 34.89 1.75
C ILE A 109 20.84 36.30 2.29
N LYS A 110 20.55 36.55 3.57
CA LYS A 110 20.80 37.85 4.20
C LYS A 110 22.29 38.12 4.43
N LEU A 111 23.09 37.07 4.64
CA LEU A 111 24.53 37.14 4.85
C LEU A 111 25.32 37.19 3.54
N ILE A 112 24.74 36.76 2.41
CA ILE A 112 25.33 36.96 1.08
C ILE A 112 25.21 38.45 0.74
N PRO A 113 26.32 39.19 0.62
CA PRO A 113 26.27 40.58 0.19
C PRO A 113 25.67 40.63 -1.22
N LYS A 114 24.63 41.44 -1.42
CA LYS A 114 24.20 41.81 -2.77
C LYS A 114 25.41 42.47 -3.43
N GLN A 115 26.02 41.81 -4.42
CA GLN A 115 26.83 42.54 -5.40
C GLN A 115 25.89 43.51 -6.12
N THR A 116 25.87 44.75 -5.65
CA THR A 116 25.45 45.89 -6.47
C THR A 116 26.46 45.99 -7.60
N ASN A 117 26.15 45.35 -8.72
CA ASN A 117 26.80 45.64 -9.99
C ASN A 117 26.41 47.07 -10.36
N ASN A 118 27.15 48.04 -9.82
CA ASN A 118 27.18 49.40 -10.33
C ASN A 118 27.91 49.36 -11.68
N THR A 119 27.22 48.92 -12.73
CA THR A 119 27.62 49.21 -14.10
C THR A 119 27.28 50.66 -14.39
N LYS A 120 28.16 51.57 -13.95
CA LYS A 120 28.38 52.84 -14.63
C LYS A 120 29.46 52.57 -15.66
N TRP A 121 29.09 52.48 -16.94
CA TRP A 121 29.79 52.97 -18.14
C TRP A 121 28.82 52.85 -19.31
#